data_AF-A0A350YB39-F1
#
_entry.id   AF-A0A350YB39-F1
#
_cell.length_a   1.000
_cell.length_b   1.000
_cell.length_c   1.000
_cell.angle_alpha   90.00
_cell.angle_beta   90.00
_cell.angle_gamma   90.00
#
_symmetry.space_group_name_H-M   'P 1'
#
loop_
_entity.id
_entity.type
_entity.pdbx_description
1 polymer ?
#
loop_
_entity_poly.entity_id
_entity_poly.type
_entity_poly.pdbx_seq_one_letter_code
_entity_poly.pdbx_strand_id
1 'polypeptide(L)' 'MEMKWYNEPPIWNVEGDTIMIQSAPKTDFWRYTHYGFIRDNGHFFYQPVKGDFTVDVK' A
#
# COMPACT_ATOMS: atom_id res chain seq x y z
N MET A 1 14.24 10.10 5.58
CA MET A 1 13.47 8.88 5.23
C MET A 1 12.15 9.37 4.69
N GLU A 2 11.75 8.87 3.54
CA GLU A 2 10.64 9.39 2.75
C GLU A 2 9.67 8.23 2.51
N MET A 3 8.37 8.52 2.53
CA MET A 3 7.35 7.55 2.17
C MET A 3 7.51 7.15 0.70
N LYS A 4 7.24 5.89 0.39
CA LYS A 4 7.40 5.29 -0.93
C LYS A 4 6.21 4.43 -1.25
N TRP A 5 5.92 4.30 -2.54
CA TRP A 5 4.95 3.34 -3.04
C TRP A 5 5.58 1.97 -3.25
N TYR A 6 4.88 0.94 -2.80
CA TYR A 6 4.95 -0.41 -3.34
C TYR A 6 3.69 -0.59 -4.19
N ASN A 7 3.88 -0.74 -5.50
CA ASN A 7 2.85 -0.65 -6.54
C ASN A 7 2.08 0.69 -6.49
N GLU A 8 2.65 1.74 -7.06
CA GLU A 8 2.02 3.07 -7.11
C GLU A 8 0.67 3.03 -7.87
N PRO A 9 -0.40 3.62 -7.33
CA PRO A 9 -1.68 3.73 -8.03
C PRO A 9 -1.60 4.74 -9.19
N PRO A 10 -2.43 4.60 -10.23
CA PRO A 10 -2.42 5.51 -11.37
C PRO A 10 -2.89 6.92 -11.02
N ILE A 11 -3.70 7.06 -9.95
CA ILE A 11 -4.22 8.33 -9.46
C ILE A 11 -4.09 8.34 -7.95
N TRP A 12 -3.29 9.29 -7.46
CA TRP A 12 -3.19 9.63 -6.05
C TRP A 12 -2.78 11.10 -5.90
N ASN A 13 -3.08 11.66 -4.75
CA ASN A 13 -2.60 12.98 -4.35
C ASN A 13 -2.41 13.03 -2.84
N VAL A 14 -1.53 13.92 -2.38
CA VAL A 14 -1.36 14.23 -0.95
C VAL A 14 -1.84 15.65 -0.72
N GLU A 15 -2.77 15.81 0.21
CA GLU A 15 -3.32 17.10 0.64
C GLU A 15 -3.16 17.24 2.15
N GLY A 16 -2.13 17.98 2.56
CA GLY A 16 -1.74 18.07 3.97
C GLY A 16 -1.40 16.69 4.52
N ASP A 17 -2.13 16.28 5.55
CA ASP A 17 -1.94 14.99 6.24
C ASP A 17 -2.83 13.86 5.66
N THR A 18 -3.53 14.12 4.56
CA THR A 18 -4.42 13.15 3.91
C THR A 18 -3.83 12.68 2.60
N ILE A 19 -3.86 11.35 2.39
CA ILE A 19 -3.57 10.76 1.09
C ILE A 19 -4.87 10.27 0.46
N MET A 20 -5.13 10.72 -0.77
CA MET A 20 -6.25 10.25 -1.58
C MET A 20 -5.73 9.28 -2.62
N ILE A 21 -6.36 8.11 -2.69
CA ILE A 21 -5.91 7.00 -3.55
C ILE A 21 -7.11 6.46 -4.32
N GLN A 22 -6.95 6.28 -5.63
CA GLN A 22 -7.87 5.49 -6.43
C GLN A 22 -7.19 4.18 -6.83
N SER A 23 -7.77 3.06 -6.40
CA SER A 23 -7.22 1.74 -6.72
C SER A 23 -7.33 1.43 -8.21
N ALA A 24 -6.26 0.85 -8.76
CA ALA A 24 -6.29 0.29 -10.09
C ALA A 24 -7.10 -1.03 -10.09
N PRO A 25 -7.79 -1.35 -11.20
CA PRO A 25 -8.50 -2.62 -11.32
C PRO A 25 -7.53 -3.82 -11.22
N LYS A 26 -8.02 -4.95 -10.68
CA LYS A 26 -7.27 -6.22 -10.56
C LYS A 26 -5.95 -6.09 -9.77
N THR A 27 -5.94 -5.24 -8.75
CA THR A 27 -4.86 -5.13 -7.77
C THR A 27 -5.26 -5.81 -6.46
N ASP A 28 -4.33 -6.57 -5.88
CA ASP A 28 -4.58 -7.34 -4.66
C ASP A 28 -3.26 -7.76 -3.98
N PHE A 29 -3.33 -8.06 -2.69
CA PHE A 29 -2.29 -8.74 -1.93
C PHE A 29 -2.83 -10.07 -1.41
N TRP A 30 -2.45 -11.15 -2.10
CA TRP A 30 -2.83 -12.51 -1.77
C TRP A 30 -1.68 -13.46 -2.06
N ARG A 31 -1.27 -14.27 -1.09
CA ARG A 31 -0.20 -15.25 -1.30
C ARG A 31 -0.60 -16.61 -0.77
N TYR A 32 -1.35 -17.36 -1.59
CA TYR A 32 -2.03 -18.59 -1.20
C TYR A 32 -3.05 -18.34 -0.05
N THR A 33 -4.18 -19.03 0.03
CA THR A 33 -4.37 -20.49 -0.06
C THR A 33 -5.77 -20.86 -0.60
N HIS A 34 -6.06 -22.16 -0.79
CA HIS A 34 -7.14 -22.77 -1.61
C HIS A 34 -7.08 -22.45 -3.11
N TYR A 35 -6.99 -21.18 -3.51
CA TYR A 35 -7.00 -20.77 -4.91
C TYR A 35 -5.68 -20.98 -5.68
N GLY A 36 -4.60 -21.33 -4.98
CA GLY A 36 -3.34 -21.72 -5.62
C GLY A 36 -2.56 -20.60 -6.33
N PHE A 37 -2.94 -19.32 -6.21
CA PHE A 37 -2.27 -18.20 -6.87
C PHE A 37 -1.67 -17.17 -5.90
N ILE A 38 -0.78 -16.34 -6.47
CA ILE A 38 -0.20 -15.15 -5.84
C ILE A 38 -0.66 -13.90 -6.60
N ARG A 39 -1.07 -12.88 -5.86
CA ARG A 39 -1.24 -11.49 -6.27
C ARG A 39 -0.43 -10.64 -5.32
N ASP A 40 0.47 -9.84 -5.87
CA ASP A 40 1.37 -8.99 -5.09
C ASP A 40 1.48 -7.60 -5.74
N ASN A 41 0.31 -7.06 -6.10
CA ASN A 41 0.19 -5.84 -6.89
C ASN A 41 -0.78 -4.81 -6.27
N GLY A 42 -1.16 -4.97 -5.00
CA GLY A 42 -1.93 -3.98 -4.24
C GLY A 42 -1.12 -2.72 -3.95
N HIS A 43 -1.80 -1.59 -3.71
CA HIS A 43 -1.15 -0.31 -3.46
C HIS A 43 -0.76 -0.16 -1.99
N PHE A 44 0.51 0.14 -1.71
CA PHE A 44 0.99 0.31 -0.35
C PHE A 44 1.93 1.51 -0.25
N PHE A 45 1.54 2.52 0.53
CA PHE A 45 2.37 3.70 0.82
C PHE A 45 3.04 3.53 2.18
N TYR A 46 4.36 3.52 2.22
CA TYR A 46 5.10 3.09 3.40
C TYR A 46 6.47 3.74 3.54
N GLN A 47 7.02 3.65 4.74
CA GLN A 47 8.44 3.87 4.98
C GLN A 47 9.00 2.76 5.87
N PRO A 48 10.28 2.39 5.74
CA PRO A 48 10.92 1.47 6.67
C PRO A 48 11.01 2.07 8.07
N VAL A 49 10.66 1.29 9.09
CA VAL A 49 10.84 1.64 10.51
C VAL A 49 11.73 0.59 11.16
N LYS A 50 12.69 1.02 12.00
CA LYS A 50 13.61 0.13 12.72
C LYS A 50 13.30 0.14 14.21
N GLY A 51 13.17 -1.04 14.80
CA GLY A 51 12.78 -1.21 16.20
C GLY A 51 11.26 -1.26 16.36
N ASP A 52 10.81 -1.25 17.61
CA ASP A 52 9.39 -1.32 17.94
C ASP A 52 8.67 -0.03 17.53
N PHE A 53 7.44 -0.16 17.03
CA PHE A 53 6.64 0.98 16.60
C PHE A 53 5.14 0.73 16.75
N THR A 54 4.39 1.82 16.80
CA THR A 54 2.93 1.85 16.69
C THR A 54 2.57 2.73 15.51
N VAL A 55 1.53 2.36 14.76
CA VAL A 55 0.98 3.16 13.65
C VAL A 55 -0.52 3.27 13.83
N ASP A 56 -1.04 4.48 13.70
CA ASP A 56 -2.46 4.79 13.73
C ASP A 56 -2.82 5.60 12.49
N VAL A 57 -4.01 5.35 11.93
CA VAL A 57 -4.57 6.05 10.77
C VAL A 57 -6.05 6.34 11.01
N LYS A 58 -6.56 7.43 10.44
CA LYS A 58 -7.97 7.86 10.57
C LYS A 58 -8.82 7.41 9.39
#